data_AF-A0AAW5VKY9-F1
#
_entry.id   AF-A0AAW5VKY9-F1
#
_cell.length_a   1.000
_cell.length_b   1.000
_cell.length_c   1.000
_cell.angle_alpha   90.00
_cell.angle_beta   90.00
_cell.angle_gamma   90.00
#
_symmetry.space_group_name_H-M   'P 1'
#
loop_
_entity.id
_entity.type
_entity.pdbx_description
1 polymer ?
#
loop_
_entity_poly.entity_id
_entity_poly.type
_entity_poly.pdbx_seq_one_letter_code
_entity_poly.pdbx_strand_id
1 'polypeptide(L)'
;MKMVIPTIPVRELVPSLYCVDAEDGQKLFLLISKSFRDEKNAITLSFEGIELITSAFLNTAIGQLYRDFSEETIKTSLKVEGMSQEDLGLLKRVVDTAKIYYKDPDRMERTLREVLGE
;
A
#
# COMPACT_ATOMS: atom_id res chain seq x y z
N MET A 1 -8.16 28.23 5.20
CA MET A 1 -8.97 27.01 5.46
C MET A 1 -8.01 25.89 5.82
N LYS A 2 -8.09 25.27 7.01
CA LYS A 2 -7.30 24.04 7.27
C LYS A 2 -7.94 22.92 6.45
N MET A 3 -7.19 22.35 5.51
CA MET A 3 -7.64 21.13 4.83
C MET A 3 -7.69 20.00 5.85
N VAL A 4 -8.87 19.43 6.06
CA VAL A 4 -9.05 18.25 6.89
C VAL A 4 -8.75 17.05 6.01
N ILE A 5 -7.72 16.29 6.37
CA ILE A 5 -7.35 15.03 5.72
C ILE A 5 -8.35 13.97 6.23
N PRO A 6 -9.20 13.36 5.39
CA PRO A 6 -10.14 12.35 5.84
C PRO A 6 -9.40 11.09 6.32
N THR A 7 -9.87 10.54 7.45
CA THR A 7 -9.45 9.22 7.94
C THR A 7 -10.48 8.18 7.51
N ILE A 8 -10.01 7.07 6.94
CA ILE A 8 -10.81 5.96 6.44
C ILE A 8 -10.48 4.72 7.28
N PRO A 9 -11.44 4.16 8.04
CA PRO A 9 -11.23 2.91 8.77
C PRO A 9 -11.16 1.72 7.81
N VAL A 10 -10.02 1.02 7.78
CA VAL A 10 -9.82 -0.12 6.87
C VAL A 10 -10.80 -1.25 7.16
N ARG A 11 -11.15 -1.46 8.44
CA ARG A 11 -12.13 -2.46 8.88
C ARG A 11 -13.54 -2.30 8.29
N GLU A 12 -13.87 -1.13 7.74
CA GLU A 12 -15.15 -0.89 7.05
C GLU A 12 -15.11 -1.26 5.56
N LEU A 13 -13.91 -1.52 5.03
CA LEU A 13 -13.67 -1.85 3.62
C LEU A 13 -13.43 -3.34 3.38
N VAL A 14 -13.17 -4.10 4.44
CA VAL A 14 -12.91 -5.54 4.40
C VAL A 14 -14.01 -6.30 5.16
N PRO A 15 -14.39 -7.50 4.71
CA PRO A 15 -15.48 -8.29 5.31
C PRO A 15 -15.12 -8.90 6.68
N SER A 16 -13.84 -8.89 7.06
CA SER A 16 -13.34 -9.40 8.34
C SER A 16 -12.28 -8.48 8.93
N LEU A 17 -11.90 -8.68 10.19
CA LEU A 17 -10.78 -7.95 10.82
C LEU A 17 -9.40 -8.40 10.29
N TYR A 18 -9.36 -9.23 9.25
CA TYR A 18 -8.15 -9.78 8.65
C TYR A 18 -7.95 -9.23 7.24
N CYS A 19 -6.84 -8.53 7.04
CA CYS A 19 -6.40 -8.01 5.75
C CYS A 19 -5.40 -8.99 5.12
N VAL A 20 -5.91 -10.09 4.55
CA VAL A 20 -5.09 -11.27 4.20
C VAL A 20 -4.95 -11.47 2.70
N ASP A 21 -6.03 -11.37 1.94
CA ASP A 21 -6.00 -11.69 0.51
C ASP A 21 -5.76 -10.47 -0.37
N ALA A 22 -5.41 -10.76 -1.62
CA ALA A 22 -5.17 -9.73 -2.63
C ALA A 22 -6.45 -9.07 -3.13
N GLU A 23 -7.61 -9.72 -3.04
CA GLU A 23 -8.89 -9.19 -3.54
C GLU A 23 -9.33 -8.00 -2.70
N ASP A 24 -9.26 -8.13 -1.38
CA ASP A 24 -9.52 -7.04 -0.43
C ASP A 24 -8.46 -5.94 -0.56
N GLY A 25 -7.20 -6.32 -0.79
CA GLY A 25 -6.14 -5.35 -1.10
C GLY A 25 -6.44 -4.54 -2.36
N GLN A 26 -7.01 -5.18 -3.39
CA GLN A 26 -7.37 -4.53 -4.66
C GLN A 26 -8.49 -3.50 -4.46
N LYS A 27 -9.48 -3.77 -3.60
CA LYS A 27 -10.54 -2.80 -3.28
C LYS A 27 -9.96 -1.54 -2.65
N LEU A 28 -9.03 -1.70 -1.69
CA LEU A 28 -8.37 -0.58 -1.03
C LEU A 28 -7.48 0.21 -2.02
N PHE A 29 -6.73 -0.47 -2.89
CA PHE A 29 -5.95 0.18 -3.95
C PHE A 29 -6.81 1.06 -4.86
N LEU A 30 -7.98 0.58 -5.30
CA LEU A 30 -8.88 1.33 -6.17
C LEU A 30 -9.42 2.59 -5.48
N LEU A 31 -9.73 2.49 -4.19
CA LEU A 31 -10.19 3.62 -3.38
C LEU A 31 -9.09 4.69 -3.23
N ILE A 32 -7.86 4.28 -2.91
CA ILE A 32 -6.71 5.19 -2.80
C ILE A 32 -6.45 5.85 -4.16
N SER A 33 -6.41 5.05 -5.22
CA SER A 33 -6.15 5.51 -6.58
C SER A 33 -7.18 6.52 -7.07
N LYS A 34 -8.46 6.31 -6.74
CA LYS A 34 -9.52 7.27 -7.03
C LYS A 34 -9.29 8.58 -6.27
N SER A 35 -8.98 8.49 -4.98
CA SER A 35 -8.72 9.68 -4.14
C SER A 35 -7.55 10.51 -4.68
N PHE A 36 -6.47 9.87 -5.13
CA PHE A 36 -5.31 10.54 -5.71
C PHE A 36 -5.61 11.25 -7.04
N ARG A 37 -6.56 10.74 -7.82
CA ARG A 37 -6.94 11.31 -9.13
C ARG A 37 -7.96 12.45 -9.00
N ASP A 38 -8.84 12.40 -8.01
CA ASP A 38 -9.99 13.32 -7.87
C ASP A 38 -9.64 14.71 -7.28
N GLU A 39 -8.40 15.22 -7.43
CA GLU A 39 -7.88 16.44 -6.77
C GLU A 39 -8.11 16.48 -5.23
N LYS A 40 -8.47 15.33 -4.63
CA LYS A 40 -8.73 15.20 -3.20
C LYS A 40 -7.43 14.94 -2.47
N ASN A 41 -6.98 16.03 -1.84
CA ASN A 41 -5.94 16.11 -0.82
C ASN A 41 -5.94 14.91 0.11
N ALA A 42 -4.75 14.34 0.26
CA ALA A 42 -4.29 13.37 1.24
C ALA A 42 -5.35 12.60 2.05
N ILE A 43 -5.21 11.27 2.12
CA ILE A 43 -6.03 10.41 2.95
C ILE A 43 -5.20 9.77 4.07
N THR A 44 -5.84 9.50 5.20
CA THR A 44 -5.29 8.64 6.26
C THR A 44 -6.06 7.33 6.28
N LEU A 45 -5.36 6.20 6.25
CA LEU A 45 -5.95 4.88 6.49
C LEU A 45 -5.73 4.48 7.94
N SER A 46 -6.82 4.19 8.65
CA SER A 46 -6.74 3.66 10.01
C SER A 46 -6.89 2.15 10.00
N PHE A 47 -5.84 1.46 10.46
CA PHE A 47 -5.81 0.01 10.69
C PHE A 47 -6.20 -0.36 12.12
N GLU A 48 -6.76 0.57 12.89
CA GLU A 48 -7.21 0.30 14.25
C GLU A 48 -8.28 -0.81 14.28
N GLY A 49 -8.04 -1.81 15.12
CA GLY A 49 -8.92 -2.99 15.25
C GLY A 49 -8.71 -4.06 14.18
N ILE A 50 -7.75 -3.91 13.27
CA ILE A 50 -7.30 -5.01 12.39
C ILE A 50 -6.42 -5.97 13.20
N GLU A 51 -6.69 -7.28 13.07
CA GLU A 51 -6.00 -8.32 13.86
C GLU A 51 -4.85 -8.98 13.11
N LEU A 52 -4.90 -9.01 11.77
CA LEU A 52 -3.85 -9.60 10.93
C LEU A 52 -3.73 -8.85 9.60
N ILE A 53 -2.49 -8.58 9.19
CA ILE A 53 -2.16 -7.98 7.91
C ILE A 53 -1.09 -8.83 7.22
N THR A 54 -1.29 -9.19 5.96
CA THR A 54 -0.29 -9.96 5.19
C THR A 54 0.42 -9.11 4.15
N SER A 55 1.56 -9.61 3.69
CA SER A 55 2.27 -9.04 2.55
C SER A 55 1.45 -9.11 1.27
N ALA A 56 0.63 -10.15 1.07
CA ALA A 56 -0.21 -10.28 -0.12
C ALA A 56 -1.22 -9.13 -0.22
N PHE A 57 -1.92 -8.84 0.89
CA PHE A 57 -2.83 -7.70 0.97
C PHE A 57 -2.09 -6.37 0.75
N LEU A 58 -0.98 -6.12 1.46
CA LEU A 58 -0.25 -4.86 1.38
C LEU A 58 0.41 -4.62 0.02
N ASN A 59 0.92 -5.68 -0.63
CA ASN A 59 1.50 -5.57 -1.97
C ASN A 59 0.45 -5.11 -2.98
N THR A 60 -0.77 -5.62 -2.90
CA THR A 60 -1.85 -5.19 -3.78
C THR A 60 -2.38 -3.81 -3.38
N ALA A 61 -2.66 -3.58 -2.10
CA ALA A 61 -3.24 -2.31 -1.64
C ALA A 61 -2.31 -1.10 -1.81
N ILE A 62 -1.04 -1.25 -1.38
CA ILE A 62 -0.07 -0.16 -1.29
C ILE A 62 1.09 -0.33 -2.26
N GLY A 63 1.64 -1.55 -2.39
CA GLY A 63 2.76 -1.81 -3.29
C GLY A 63 2.43 -1.45 -4.74
N GLN A 64 1.23 -1.81 -5.21
CA GLN A 64 0.74 -1.51 -6.56
C GLN A 64 0.63 0.00 -6.86
N LEU A 65 0.48 0.87 -5.84
CA LEU A 65 0.43 2.32 -6.06
C LEU A 65 1.70 2.86 -6.73
N TYR A 66 2.85 2.25 -6.46
CA TYR A 66 4.14 2.64 -7.04
C TYR A 66 4.25 2.34 -8.54
N ARG A 67 3.30 1.61 -9.11
CA ARG A 67 3.16 1.45 -10.57
C ARG A 67 2.59 2.70 -11.24
N ASP A 68 1.61 3.32 -10.59
CA ASP A 68 0.72 4.29 -11.23
C ASP A 68 0.95 5.72 -10.71
N PHE A 69 1.63 5.88 -9.58
CA PHE A 69 1.87 7.16 -8.91
C PHE A 69 3.34 7.34 -8.51
N SER A 70 3.81 8.59 -8.49
CA SER A 70 5.16 8.89 -8.01
C SER A 70 5.29 8.64 -6.50
N GLU A 71 6.51 8.34 -6.05
CA GLU A 71 6.80 8.20 -4.61
C GLU A 71 6.46 9.48 -3.83
N GLU A 72 6.64 10.65 -4.46
CA GLU A 72 6.30 11.94 -3.86
C GLU A 72 4.78 12.08 -3.65
N THR A 73 3.97 11.75 -4.66
CA THR A 73 2.50 11.75 -4.54
C THR A 73 2.05 10.84 -3.41
N ILE A 74 2.58 9.61 -3.36
CA ILE A 74 2.20 8.64 -2.32
C ILE A 74 2.57 9.17 -0.93
N LYS A 75 3.81 9.63 -0.73
CA LYS A 75 4.28 10.13 0.58
C LYS A 75 3.54 11.36 1.08
N THR A 76 3.12 12.25 0.18
CA THR A 76 2.42 13.48 0.54
C THR A 76 0.92 13.26 0.70
N SER A 77 0.36 12.24 0.05
CA SER A 77 -1.09 12.04 -0.07
C SER A 77 -1.61 10.79 0.65
N LEU A 78 -0.76 9.94 1.21
CA LEU A 78 -1.19 8.77 1.98
C LEU A 78 -0.50 8.71 3.33
N LYS A 79 -1.31 8.63 4.38
CA LYS A 79 -0.89 8.33 5.75
C LYS A 79 -1.53 7.04 6.22
N VAL A 80 -0.86 6.36 7.14
CA VAL A 80 -1.40 5.18 7.82
C VAL A 80 -1.30 5.39 9.33
N GLU A 81 -2.29 4.91 10.07
CA GLU A 81 -2.31 4.91 11.53
C GLU A 81 -2.92 3.60 12.06
N GLY A 82 -2.76 3.34 13.35
CA GLY A 82 -3.33 2.14 13.99
C GLY A 82 -2.64 0.81 13.64
N MET A 83 -1.47 0.85 13.00
CA MET A 83 -0.66 -0.35 12.74
C MET A 83 0.31 -0.65 13.90
N SER A 84 0.58 -1.92 14.15
CA SER A 84 1.63 -2.34 15.09
C SER A 84 3.04 -2.04 14.51
N GLN A 85 4.07 -2.11 15.35
CA GLN A 85 5.45 -1.92 14.87
C GLN A 85 5.90 -3.03 13.92
N GLU A 86 5.39 -4.25 14.11
CA GLU A 86 5.64 -5.36 13.21
C GLU A 86 5.02 -5.10 11.84
N ASP A 87 3.76 -4.67 11.80
CA ASP A 87 3.04 -4.35 10.57
C ASP A 87 3.66 -3.17 9.83
N LEU A 88 4.15 -2.15 10.55
CA LEU A 88 4.91 -1.05 9.95
C LEU A 88 6.23 -1.54 9.33
N GLY A 89 6.90 -2.51 9.97
CA GLY A 89 8.06 -3.19 9.41
C GLY A 89 7.73 -3.95 8.12
N LEU A 90 6.59 -4.65 8.10
CA LEU A 90 6.08 -5.35 6.92
C LEU A 90 5.75 -4.37 5.79
N LEU A 91 5.00 -3.30 6.08
CA LEU A 91 4.64 -2.24 5.14
C LEU A 91 5.89 -1.60 4.52
N LYS A 92 6.92 -1.32 5.33
CA LYS A 92 8.18 -0.77 4.83
C LYS A 92 8.83 -1.71 3.81
N ARG A 93 8.90 -3.01 4.08
CA ARG A 93 9.48 -4.01 3.15
C ARG A 93 8.69 -4.10 1.85
N VAL A 94 7.36 -4.04 1.92
CA VAL A 94 6.48 -4.00 0.75
C VAL A 94 6.77 -2.76 -0.09
N VAL A 95 6.82 -1.59 0.54
CA VAL A 95 7.11 -0.32 -0.13
C VAL A 95 8.49 -0.32 -0.78
N ASP A 96 9.52 -0.78 -0.08
CA ASP A 96 10.89 -0.82 -0.59
C ASP A 96 10.99 -1.77 -1.80
N THR A 97 10.37 -2.95 -1.71
CA THR A 97 10.31 -3.92 -2.82
C THR A 97 9.58 -3.34 -4.03
N ALA A 98 8.41 -2.72 -3.82
CA ALA A 98 7.62 -2.12 -4.89
C ALA A 98 8.38 -1.02 -5.64
N LYS A 99 9.12 -0.17 -4.92
CA LYS A 99 9.95 0.88 -5.55
C LYS A 99 11.03 0.29 -6.44
N ILE A 100 11.68 -0.81 -6.04
CA ILE A 100 12.71 -1.45 -6.87
C ILE A 100 12.04 -2.08 -8.09
N TYR A 101 10.95 -2.83 -7.88
CA TYR A 101 10.23 -3.54 -8.93
C TYR A 101 9.69 -2.60 -10.01
N TYR A 102 9.02 -1.51 -9.63
CA TYR A 102 8.40 -0.59 -10.59
C TYR A 102 9.35 0.47 -11.17
N LYS A 103 10.56 0.64 -10.62
CA LYS A 103 11.59 1.51 -11.22
C LYS A 103 12.32 0.86 -12.39
N ASP A 104 12.55 -0.46 -12.31
CA ASP A 104 13.29 -1.23 -13.32
C ASP A 104 12.92 -2.71 -13.20
N PRO A 105 11.76 -3.14 -13.72
CA PRO A 105 11.29 -4.52 -13.57
C PRO A 105 12.26 -5.53 -14.21
N ASP A 106 12.87 -5.16 -15.33
CA ASP A 106 13.85 -5.99 -16.05
C ASP A 106 15.14 -6.20 -15.24
N ARG A 107 15.57 -5.22 -14.43
CA ARG A 107 16.72 -5.38 -13.53
C ARG A 107 16.42 -6.33 -12.39
N MET A 108 15.22 -6.28 -11.82
CA MET A 108 14.85 -7.24 -10.77
C MET A 108 14.81 -8.65 -11.34
N GLU A 109 14.23 -8.84 -12.53
CA GLU A 109 14.18 -10.14 -13.18
C GLU A 109 15.58 -10.69 -13.50
N ARG A 110 16.48 -9.84 -14.01
CA ARG A 110 17.89 -10.23 -14.22
C ARG A 110 18.59 -10.64 -12.92
N THR A 111 18.42 -9.85 -11.85
CA THR A 111 19.01 -10.17 -10.53
C THR A 111 18.48 -11.49 -9.98
N LEU A 112 17.17 -11.75 -10.19
CA LEU A 112 16.55 -13.01 -9.77
C LEU A 112 17.11 -14.19 -10.56
N ARG A 113 17.23 -14.07 -11.89
CA ARG A 113 17.84 -15.12 -12.73
C ARG A 113 19.29 -15.42 -12.34
N GLU A 114 20.08 -14.37 -12.09
CA GLU A 114 21.47 -14.51 -11.62
C GLU A 114 21.58 -15.24 -10.27
N VAL A 115 20.67 -14.96 -9.32
CA VAL A 115 20.63 -15.64 -8.01
C VAL A 115 20.14 -17.09 -8.15
N LEU A 116 19.19 -17.34 -9.03
CA LEU A 116 18.64 -18.68 -9.30
C LEU A 116 19.57 -19.53 -10.18
N GLY A 117 20.61 -18.95 -10.78
CA GLY A 117 21.58 -19.66 -11.61
C GLY A 117 21.05 -20.08 -12.99
N GLU A 118 20.06 -19.36 -13.51
CA GLU A 118 19.48 -19.56 -14.86
C GLU A 118 20.16 -18.70 -15.92
#